data_AF-A0A6L7CSP8-F1
#
_entry.id   AF-A0A6L7CSP8-F1
#
_cell.length_a   1.000
_cell.length_b   1.000
_cell.length_c   1.000
_cell.angle_alpha   90.00
_cell.angle_beta   90.00
_cell.angle_gamma   90.00
#
_symmetry.space_group_name_H-M   'P 1'
#
loop_
_entity.id
_entity.type
_entity.pdbx_description
1 polymer ?
#
loop_
_entity_poly.entity_id
_entity_poly.type
_entity_poly.pdbx_seq_one_letter_code
_entity_poly.pdbx_strand_id
1 'polypeptide(L)' 'DKDVIAIDGKTLRHSYDKSRRRGAIHVISAFSTMHSLVIGQIKTDEKSNEITAIPELLNMLDIKGKIITT' A
#
# COMPACT_ATOMS: atom_id res chain seq x y z
N ASP A 1 -14.66 19.30 -0.55
CA ASP A 1 -13.77 18.75 -1.59
C ASP A 1 -13.73 17.23 -1.57
N LYS A 2 -13.43 16.62 -2.72
CA LYS A 2 -13.19 15.17 -2.81
C LYS A 2 -11.73 14.90 -2.46
N ASP A 3 -11.50 14.04 -1.48
CA ASP A 3 -10.15 13.61 -1.11
C ASP A 3 -9.54 12.74 -2.22
N VAL A 4 -8.24 12.88 -2.41
CA VAL A 4 -7.43 12.07 -3.32
C VAL A 4 -6.62 11.09 -2.50
N ILE A 5 -6.85 9.79 -2.74
CA ILE A 5 -6.14 8.68 -2.12
C ILE A 5 -5.09 8.16 -3.10
N ALA A 6 -3.83 8.38 -2.78
CA ALA A 6 -2.70 7.85 -3.53
C ALA A 6 -2.37 6.43 -3.05
N ILE A 7 -2.27 5.50 -3.99
CA ILE A 7 -1.86 4.12 -3.75
C ILE A 7 -0.43 3.97 -4.26
N ASP A 8 0.46 3.47 -3.40
CA ASP A 8 1.89 3.37 -3.73
C ASP A 8 2.54 2.14 -3.09
N GLY A 9 3.44 1.51 -3.85
CA GLY A 9 4.24 0.35 -3.45
C GLY A 9 5.59 0.76 -2.84
N LYS A 10 5.83 0.35 -1.60
CA LYS A 10 7.05 0.66 -0.85
C LYS A 10 7.78 -0.62 -0.48
N THR A 11 9.11 -0.57 -0.53
CA THR A 11 9.98 -1.60 0.03
C THR A 11 10.62 -1.08 1.31
N LEU A 12 10.40 -1.77 2.43
CA LEU A 12 10.92 -1.32 3.71
C LEU A 12 12.45 -1.47 3.77
N ARG A 13 13.15 -0.38 4.07
CA ARG A 13 14.61 -0.38 4.16
C ARG A 13 15.08 -1.31 5.28
N HIS A 14 16.12 -2.11 4.99
CA HIS A 14 16.71 -3.08 5.92
C HIS A 14 15.77 -4.18 6.43
N SER A 15 14.63 -4.41 5.76
CA SER A 15 13.69 -5.48 6.12
C SER A 15 14.07 -6.87 5.58
N TYR A 16 15.11 -6.95 4.73
CA TYR A 16 15.61 -8.22 4.24
C TYR A 16 16.34 -8.98 5.36
N ASP A 17 16.18 -10.29 5.41
CA ASP A 17 16.83 -11.15 6.40
C ASP A 17 17.61 -12.27 5.69
N LYS A 18 18.93 -12.05 5.56
CA LYS A 18 19.84 -13.03 4.94
C LYS A 18 19.94 -14.31 5.75
N SER A 19 19.92 -14.22 7.08
CA SER A 19 20.09 -15.38 7.97
C SER A 19 18.95 -16.38 7.81
N ARG A 20 17.73 -15.86 7.60
CA ARG A 20 16.50 -16.65 7.38
C ARG A 20 16.11 -16.78 5.92
N ARG A 21 16.96 -16.32 4.98
CA ARG A 21 16.70 -16.31 3.52
C ARG A 21 15.35 -15.67 3.15
N ARG A 22 14.97 -14.59 3.84
CA ARG A 22 13.74 -13.84 3.53
C ARG A 22 14.07 -12.59 2.73
N GLY A 23 13.31 -12.37 1.66
CA GLY A 23 13.34 -11.14 0.87
C GLY A 23 12.94 -9.91 1.68
N ALA A 24 13.10 -8.73 1.08
CA ALA A 24 12.63 -7.49 1.68
C ALA A 24 11.10 -7.49 1.81
N ILE A 25 10.58 -6.78 2.81
CA ILE A 25 9.15 -6.58 2.99
C ILE A 25 8.68 -5.52 1.99
N HIS A 26 7.76 -5.94 1.13
CA HIS A 26 7.03 -5.07 0.21
C HIS A 26 5.66 -4.76 0.82
N VAL A 27 5.24 -3.50 0.74
CA VAL A 27 3.94 -3.04 1.23
C VAL A 27 3.28 -2.13 0.20
N ILE A 28 1.96 -2.22 0.10
CA ILE A 28 1.13 -1.23 -0.59
C ILE A 28 0.48 -0.35 0.46
N SER A 29 0.49 0.96 0.25
CA SER A 29 -0.11 1.94 1.17
C SER A 29 -1.11 2.84 0.46
N ALA A 30 -2.20 3.18 1.15
CA ALA A 30 -3.18 4.18 0.75
C ALA A 30 -2.98 5.45 1.57
N PHE A 31 -2.64 6.55 0.90
CA PHE A 31 -2.34 7.84 1.50
C PHE A 31 -3.40 8.88 1.13
N SER A 32 -4.07 9.43 2.12
CA SER A 32 -4.97 10.58 1.96
C SER A 32 -4.13 11.86 1.87
N THR A 33 -4.21 12.51 0.71
CA THR A 33 -3.53 13.79 0.49
C THR A 33 -4.17 14.93 1.28
N MET A 34 -5.49 14.90 1.48
CA MET A 34 -6.20 15.90 2.26
C MET A 34 -5.85 15.84 3.75
N HIS A 35 -5.66 14.63 4.29
CA HIS A 35 -5.40 14.42 5.72
C HIS A 35 -3.91 14.19 6.04
N SER A 36 -3.05 14.13 5.02
CA SER A 36 -1.62 13.79 5.16
C SER A 36 -1.40 12.51 5.97
N LEU A 37 -2.25 11.50 5.76
CA LEU A 37 -2.31 10.30 6.58
C LEU A 37 -2.33 9.03 5.71
N VAL A 38 -1.57 8.01 6.14
CA VAL A 38 -1.73 6.65 5.61
C VAL A 38 -2.95 6.03 6.27
N ILE A 39 -4.01 5.81 5.50
CA ILE A 39 -5.30 5.30 5.98
C ILE A 39 -5.40 3.77 5.89
N GLY A 40 -4.48 3.13 5.16
CA GLY A 40 -4.40 1.67 5.08
C GLY A 40 -3.09 1.23 4.46
N GLN A 41 -2.65 0.04 4.83
CA GLN A 41 -1.49 -0.61 4.21
C GLN A 41 -1.62 -2.13 4.31
N ILE A 42 -1.07 -2.84 3.33
CA ILE A 42 -0.95 -4.30 3.36
C ILE A 42 0.42 -4.74 2.90
N LYS A 43 0.91 -5.85 3.44
CA LYS A 43 2.14 -6.49 2.99
C LYS A 43 1.86 -7.33 1.75
N THR A 44 2.76 -7.30 0.77
CA THR A 44 2.75 -8.22 -0.38
C THR A 44 3.85 -9.27 -0.23
N ASP A 45 3.66 -10.42 -0.86
CA ASP A 45 4.66 -11.50 -0.87
C ASP A 45 5.86 -11.15 -1.74
N GLU A 46 5.59 -10.53 -2.89
CA GLU A 46 6.60 -10.06 -3.85
C GLU A 46 6.23 -8.68 -4.38
N LYS A 47 7.23 -7.98 -4.96
CA LYS A 47 7.04 -6.66 -5.59
C LYS A 47 6.09 -6.72 -6.80
N SER A 48 5.97 -7.85 -7.49
CA SER A 48 5.03 -7.99 -8.63
C SER A 48 3.57 -8.13 -8.22
N ASN A 49 3.30 -8.43 -6.94
CA ASN A 49 1.96 -8.75 -6.46
C ASN A 49 1.13 -7.50 -6.12
N GLU A 50 1.60 -6.32 -6.50
CA GLU A 50 0.93 -5.05 -6.25
C GLU A 50 -0.45 -5.00 -6.94
N ILE A 51 -0.57 -5.53 -8.17
CA ILE A 51 -1.81 -5.54 -8.94
C ILE A 51 -2.93 -6.28 -8.20
N THR A 52 -2.62 -7.41 -7.56
CA THR A 52 -3.60 -8.20 -6.79
C THR A 52 -3.84 -7.61 -5.41
N ALA A 53 -2.82 -6.98 -4.81
CA ALA A 53 -2.88 -6.37 -3.49
C ALA A 53 -3.75 -5.09 -3.46
N ILE A 54 -3.73 -4.27 -4.52
CA ILE A 54 -4.48 -3.02 -4.56
C ILE A 54 -6.00 -3.25 -4.33
N PRO A 55 -6.69 -4.16 -5.06
CA PRO A 55 -8.09 -4.49 -4.77
C PRO A 55 -8.35 -4.92 -3.33
N GLU A 56 -7.46 -5.72 -2.73
CA GLU A 56 -7.59 -6.16 -1.33
C GLU A 56 -7.56 -4.97 -0.37
N LEU A 57 -6.59 -4.06 -0.55
CA LEU A 57 -6.48 -2.85 0.26
C LEU A 57 -7.71 -1.95 0.13
N LEU A 58 -8.20 -1.74 -1.10
CA LEU A 58 -9.36 -0.88 -1.35
C LEU A 58 -10.64 -1.44 -0.70
N ASN A 59 -10.80 -2.76 -0.65
CA ASN A 59 -11.94 -3.41 0.00
C ASN A 59 -11.97 -3.23 1.53
N MET A 60 -10.85 -2.87 2.15
CA MET A 60 -10.76 -2.62 3.60
C MET A 60 -11.10 -1.18 3.98
N LEU A 61 -11.24 -0.27 3.02
CA LEU A 61 -11.34 1.17 3.27
C LEU A 61 -12.71 1.72 2.85
N ASP A 62 -13.24 2.67 3.62
CA ASP A 62 -14.41 3.45 3.20
C ASP A 62 -13.96 4.59 2.26
N ILE A 63 -13.96 4.29 0.96
CA ILE A 63 -13.42 5.16 -0.10
C ILE A 63 -14.48 5.64 -1.09
N LYS A 64 -15.77 5.47 -0.77
CA LYS A 64 -16.85 5.86 -1.68
C LYS A 64 -16.82 7.36 -1.96
N GLY A 65 -16.85 7.73 -3.24
CA GLY A 65 -16.84 9.14 -3.68
C GLY A 65 -15.48 9.83 -3.57
N LYS A 66 -14.40 9.11 -3.24
CA LYS A 66 -13.02 9.61 -3.29
C LYS A 66 -12.40 9.36 -4.67
N ILE A 67 -11.33 10.11 -4.97
CA ILE A 67 -10.53 9.89 -6.18
C ILE A 67 -9.36 8.99 -5.81
N ILE A 68 -9.14 7.93 -6.58
CA ILE A 68 -8.02 7.00 -6.38
C ILE A 68 -6.99 7.20 -7.49
N THR A 69 -5.71 7.28 -7.12
CA THR A 69 -4.57 7.34 -8.06
C THR A 69 -3.56 6.25 -7.72
N THR A 70 -3.00 5.60 -8.72
CA THR A 70 -1.98 4.53 -8.57
C THR A 70 -0.69 4.93 -9.26
#